data_AF-A0A7S1WEI5-F1
#
_entry.id   AF-A0A7S1WEI5-F1
#
_cell.length_a   1.000
_cell.length_b   1.000
_cell.length_c   1.000
_cell.angle_alpha   90.00
_cell.angle_beta   90.00
_cell.angle_gamma   90.00
#
_symmetry.space_group_name_H-M   'P 1'
#
loop_
_entity.id
_entity.type
_entity.pdbx_description
1 polymer ?
#
loop_
_entity_poly.entity_id
_entity_poly.type
_entity_poly.pdbx_seq_one_letter_code
_entity_poly.pdbx_strand_id
1 'polypeptide(L)'
;AVKESVPDERRLLSDLGGGLTIGRARQWQLHDEALTLDALAWVSREHFRVELGPGGSYCLVHLSSNPAWLLKGGELTALRRGQPPLPLAAGDAILLYTGASDGTPDGPDCKGTLLWHCRTPGAQPARVEEADGSEAVASPRRSPASA
;
A
#
# COMPACT_ATOMS: atom_id res chain seq x y z
N ALA A 1 -23.75 0.16 7.85
CA ALA A 1 -23.30 0.76 6.59
C ALA A 1 -22.03 1.59 6.83
N VAL A 2 -21.23 1.88 5.80
CA VAL A 2 -20.27 2.99 5.85
C VAL A 2 -21.07 4.28 6.08
N LYS A 3 -20.72 5.06 7.09
CA LYS A 3 -21.40 6.32 7.41
C LYS A 3 -20.91 7.38 6.43
N GLU A 4 -21.83 8.05 5.74
CA GLU A 4 -21.53 9.14 4.79
C GLU A 4 -20.83 10.35 5.45
N SER A 5 -20.75 10.37 6.79
CA SER A 5 -20.20 11.46 7.58
C SER A 5 -18.68 11.56 7.56
N VAL A 6 -17.94 10.59 7.02
CA VAL A 6 -16.47 10.62 7.02
C VAL A 6 -15.95 11.20 5.70
N PRO A 7 -15.31 12.38 5.73
CA PRO A 7 -14.82 13.04 4.53
C PRO A 7 -13.77 12.20 3.79
N ASP A 8 -13.77 12.27 2.46
CA ASP A 8 -12.83 11.56 1.58
C ASP A 8 -11.38 11.88 1.91
N GLU A 9 -11.11 13.10 2.40
CA GLU A 9 -9.78 13.58 2.79
C GLU A 9 -9.18 12.76 3.93
N ARG A 10 -10.01 12.22 4.82
CA ARG A 10 -9.56 11.32 5.91
C ARG A 10 -9.27 9.90 5.42
N ARG A 11 -9.68 9.57 4.20
CA ARG A 11 -9.50 8.27 3.54
C ARG A 11 -8.42 8.31 2.45
N LEU A 12 -7.54 9.32 2.53
CA LEU A 12 -6.39 9.45 1.63
C LEU A 12 -5.17 8.76 2.24
N LEU A 13 -4.48 7.98 1.40
CA LEU A 13 -3.14 7.48 1.70
C LEU A 13 -2.13 8.54 1.27
N SER A 14 -1.84 9.48 2.17
CA SER A 14 -0.86 10.56 2.00
C SER A 14 0.20 10.50 3.10
N ASP A 15 1.41 10.98 2.79
CA ASP A 15 2.55 11.07 3.72
C ASP A 15 2.95 9.73 4.39
N LEU A 16 3.28 8.76 3.55
CA LEU A 16 3.56 7.37 3.96
C LEU A 16 5.01 7.17 4.42
N GLY A 17 5.68 8.21 4.97
CA GLY A 17 7.13 8.31 5.19
C GLY A 17 7.83 7.18 5.98
N GLY A 18 7.10 6.25 6.58
CA GLY A 18 7.61 5.02 7.20
C GLY A 18 6.72 3.78 6.99
N GLY A 19 5.79 3.86 6.03
CA GLY A 19 4.69 2.92 5.87
C GLY A 19 3.50 3.23 6.80
N LEU A 20 2.32 2.79 6.37
CA LEU A 20 1.05 3.03 7.05
C LEU A 20 0.27 1.72 7.18
N THR A 21 0.08 1.25 8.40
CA THR A 21 -0.79 0.10 8.69
C THR A 21 -2.21 0.58 8.94
N ILE A 22 -3.14 0.07 8.13
CA ILE A 22 -4.57 0.35 8.23
C ILE A 22 -5.25 -0.83 8.92
N GLY A 23 -6.14 -0.53 9.86
CA GLY A 23 -6.94 -1.52 10.57
C GLY A 23 -7.53 -0.93 11.84
N ARG A 24 -8.49 -1.64 12.44
CA ARG A 24 -9.25 -1.12 13.59
C ARG A 24 -8.39 -0.81 14.82
N ALA A 25 -7.22 -1.42 14.97
CA ALA A 25 -6.33 -1.15 16.11
C ALA A 25 -5.44 0.09 15.88
N ARG A 26 -5.23 0.48 14.62
CA ARG A 26 -4.35 1.60 14.23
C ARG A 26 -5.12 2.88 13.96
N GLN A 27 -6.35 2.76 13.46
CA GLN A 27 -7.21 3.88 13.10
C GLN A 27 -8.61 3.72 13.70
N TRP A 28 -8.68 3.38 14.98
CA TRP A 28 -9.94 3.04 15.64
C TRP A 28 -10.98 4.17 15.53
N GLN A 29 -10.58 5.43 15.70
CA GLN A 29 -11.48 6.60 15.60
C GLN A 29 -12.10 6.71 14.22
N LEU A 30 -11.28 6.62 13.17
CA LEU A 30 -11.77 6.66 11.79
C LEU A 30 -12.75 5.52 11.52
N HIS A 31 -12.44 4.30 12.00
CA HIS A 31 -13.31 3.16 11.76
C HIS A 31 -14.60 3.23 12.59
N ASP A 32 -14.57 3.73 13.82
CA ASP A 32 -15.76 3.93 14.66
C ASP A 32 -16.69 5.03 14.07
N GLU A 33 -16.10 6.10 13.56
CA GLU A 33 -16.81 7.15 12.84
C GLU A 33 -17.34 6.67 11.49
N ALA A 34 -16.54 5.93 10.71
CA ALA A 34 -16.88 5.54 9.33
C ALA A 34 -17.74 4.29 9.23
N LEU A 35 -17.78 3.41 10.23
CA LEU A 35 -18.43 2.11 10.13
C LEU A 35 -19.49 1.91 11.22
N THR A 36 -20.55 1.18 10.87
CA THR A 36 -21.41 0.56 11.89
C THR A 36 -20.70 -0.57 12.61
N LEU A 37 -21.12 -0.88 13.84
CA LEU A 37 -20.62 -2.02 14.65
C LEU A 37 -20.55 -3.33 13.85
N ASP A 38 -21.58 -3.63 13.07
CA ASP A 38 -21.60 -4.85 12.24
C ASP A 38 -20.53 -4.88 11.16
N ALA A 39 -20.18 -3.72 10.59
CA ALA A 39 -19.17 -3.61 9.55
C ALA A 39 -17.75 -3.63 10.14
N LEU A 40 -17.58 -3.09 11.36
CA LEU A 40 -16.33 -3.17 12.13
C LEU A 40 -15.88 -4.61 12.37
N ALA A 41 -16.81 -5.56 12.49
CA ALA A 41 -16.49 -6.98 12.65
C ALA A 41 -15.66 -7.54 11.49
N TRP A 42 -15.82 -6.98 10.29
CA TRP A 42 -15.09 -7.38 9.08
C TRP A 42 -13.73 -6.69 8.92
N VAL A 43 -13.43 -5.70 9.76
CA VAL A 43 -12.13 -5.04 9.74
C VAL A 43 -11.21 -5.64 10.79
N SER A 44 -10.13 -6.27 10.33
CA SER A 44 -9.09 -6.79 11.22
C SER A 44 -8.33 -5.70 11.96
N ARG A 45 -7.69 -6.07 13.08
CA ARG A 45 -6.86 -5.17 13.90
C ARG A 45 -5.79 -4.49 13.06
N GLU A 46 -5.13 -5.28 12.22
CA GLU A 46 -4.27 -4.85 11.13
C GLU A 46 -4.82 -5.53 9.87
N HIS A 47 -5.23 -4.73 8.90
CA HIS A 47 -5.93 -5.21 7.71
C HIS A 47 -4.99 -5.27 6.52
N PHE A 48 -4.34 -4.15 6.23
CA PHE A 48 -3.29 -4.03 5.23
C PHE A 48 -2.26 -3.00 5.67
N ARG A 49 -1.09 -3.04 5.05
CA ARG A 49 -0.02 -2.06 5.23
C ARG A 49 0.41 -1.55 3.88
N VAL A 50 0.57 -0.23 3.78
CA VAL A 50 1.28 0.40 2.67
C VAL A 50 2.71 0.64 3.13
N GLU A 51 3.70 0.24 2.36
CA GLU A 51 5.11 0.39 2.70
C GLU A 51 5.92 0.85 1.48
N LEU A 52 7.09 1.42 1.72
CA LEU A 52 8.02 1.80 0.66
C LEU A 52 8.76 0.54 0.20
N GLY A 53 8.53 0.14 -1.04
CA GLY A 53 9.23 -0.95 -1.70
C GLY A 53 10.60 -0.55 -2.25
N PRO A 54 11.35 -1.53 -2.80
CA PRO A 54 12.61 -1.27 -3.48
C PRO A 54 12.44 -0.24 -4.61
N GLY A 55 13.34 0.74 -4.69
CA GLY A 55 13.26 1.80 -5.71
C GLY A 55 12.31 2.95 -5.39
N GLY A 56 11.80 3.03 -4.16
CA GLY A 56 10.99 4.17 -3.70
C GLY A 56 9.53 4.14 -4.14
N SER A 57 9.07 3.03 -4.72
CA SER A 57 7.65 2.83 -5.05
C SER A 57 6.87 2.34 -3.83
N TYR A 58 5.64 2.81 -3.63
CA TYR A 58 4.77 2.26 -2.59
C TYR A 58 4.21 0.90 -2.99
N CYS A 59 4.11 0.01 -2.01
CA CYS A 59 3.57 -1.34 -2.15
C CYS A 59 2.50 -1.61 -1.08
N LEU A 60 1.52 -2.41 -1.45
CA LEU A 60 0.44 -2.88 -0.60
C LEU A 60 0.70 -4.30 -0.11
N VAL A 61 0.67 -4.48 1.19
CA VAL A 61 0.80 -5.77 1.88
C VAL A 61 -0.51 -6.10 2.58
N HIS A 62 -1.11 -7.24 2.23
CA HIS A 62 -2.32 -7.72 2.89
C HIS A 62 -1.97 -8.54 4.14
N LEU A 63 -2.53 -8.14 5.29
CA LEU A 63 -2.21 -8.72 6.60
C LEU A 63 -3.36 -9.57 7.16
N SER A 64 -4.58 -9.31 6.70
CA SER A 64 -5.80 -9.93 7.22
C SER A 64 -6.10 -11.29 6.59
N SER A 65 -7.00 -12.05 7.22
CA SER A 65 -7.75 -13.13 6.58
C SER A 65 -9.10 -12.67 6.02
N ASN A 66 -9.53 -11.46 6.36
CA ASN A 66 -10.76 -10.87 5.85
C ASN A 66 -10.52 -10.29 4.45
N PRO A 67 -11.49 -10.36 3.54
CA PRO A 67 -11.26 -9.96 2.16
C PRO A 67 -11.02 -8.46 2.01
N ALA A 68 -10.12 -8.14 1.08
CA ALA A 68 -9.88 -6.78 0.60
C ALA A 68 -9.47 -6.85 -0.88
N TRP A 69 -9.63 -5.73 -1.59
CA TRP A 69 -9.33 -5.63 -3.01
C TRP A 69 -8.52 -4.39 -3.34
N LEU A 70 -7.71 -4.47 -4.38
CA LEU A 70 -7.04 -3.35 -5.03
C LEU A 70 -7.76 -3.05 -6.35
N LEU A 71 -8.28 -1.84 -6.49
CA LEU A 71 -8.82 -1.31 -7.73
C LEU A 71 -7.72 -0.51 -8.45
N LYS A 72 -7.30 -0.98 -9.63
CA LYS A 72 -6.26 -0.37 -10.46
C LYS A 72 -6.75 -0.23 -11.89
N GLY A 73 -6.84 1.01 -12.40
CA GLY A 73 -7.30 1.25 -13.77
C GLY A 73 -8.69 0.68 -14.09
N GLY A 74 -9.56 0.53 -13.09
CA GLY A 74 -10.87 -0.12 -13.21
C GLY A 74 -10.87 -1.63 -13.00
N GLU A 75 -9.71 -2.28 -12.88
CA GLU A 75 -9.58 -3.70 -12.59
C GLU A 75 -9.52 -3.95 -11.08
N LEU A 76 -10.38 -4.85 -10.60
CA LEU A 76 -10.48 -5.19 -9.19
C LEU A 76 -9.74 -6.51 -8.89
N THR A 77 -8.65 -6.43 -8.14
CA THR A 77 -7.83 -7.59 -7.77
C THR A 77 -8.05 -7.96 -6.31
N ALA A 78 -8.45 -9.20 -6.04
CA ALA A 78 -8.57 -9.71 -4.67
C ALA A 78 -7.19 -9.88 -4.01
N LEU A 79 -7.04 -9.38 -2.79
CA LEU A 79 -5.83 -9.50 -2.00
C LEU A 79 -5.83 -10.81 -1.21
N ARG A 80 -4.67 -11.49 -1.19
CA ARG A 80 -4.46 -12.72 -0.43
C ARG A 80 -3.35 -12.54 0.58
N ARG A 81 -3.56 -13.04 1.80
CA ARG A 81 -2.53 -13.04 2.83
C ARG A 81 -1.33 -13.86 2.37
N GLY A 82 -0.12 -13.32 2.55
CA GLY A 82 1.12 -13.97 2.16
C GLY A 82 1.47 -13.88 0.67
N GLN A 83 0.64 -13.22 -0.15
CA GLN A 83 1.04 -12.88 -1.51
C GLN A 83 2.16 -11.82 -1.51
N PRO A 84 2.99 -11.74 -2.57
CA PRO A 84 3.97 -10.68 -2.71
C PRO A 84 3.35 -9.28 -2.63
N PRO A 85 4.05 -8.27 -2.07
CA PRO A 85 3.56 -6.90 -2.04
C PRO A 85 3.16 -6.41 -3.44
N LEU A 86 1.99 -5.79 -3.56
CA LEU A 86 1.49 -5.29 -4.84
C LEU A 86 1.89 -3.82 -5.03
N PRO A 87 2.41 -3.41 -6.20
CA PRO A 87 2.75 -2.03 -6.45
C PRO A 87 1.50 -1.15 -6.43
N LEU A 88 1.61 0.01 -5.81
CA LEU A 88 0.52 0.95 -5.57
C LEU A 88 0.85 2.30 -6.20
N ALA A 89 -0.03 2.79 -7.06
CA ALA A 89 0.15 4.02 -7.81
C ALA A 89 -0.89 5.08 -7.41
N ALA A 90 -0.64 6.33 -7.79
CA ALA A 90 -1.62 7.39 -7.64
C ALA A 90 -2.87 7.05 -8.49
N GLY A 91 -4.05 7.21 -7.89
CA GLY A 91 -5.33 6.86 -8.52
C GLY A 91 -5.84 5.45 -8.19
N ASP A 92 -5.00 4.57 -7.64
CA ASP A 92 -5.45 3.28 -7.14
C ASP A 92 -6.36 3.45 -5.91
N ALA A 93 -7.24 2.47 -5.66
CA ALA A 93 -8.06 2.43 -4.46
C ALA A 93 -8.02 1.04 -3.80
N ILE A 94 -8.09 1.02 -2.46
CA ILE A 94 -8.16 -0.22 -1.69
C ILE A 94 -9.54 -0.33 -1.08
N LEU A 95 -10.25 -1.42 -1.34
CA LEU A 95 -11.62 -1.67 -0.90
C LEU A 95 -11.62 -2.75 0.18
N LEU A 96 -12.37 -2.52 1.27
CA LEU A 96 -12.58 -3.53 2.31
C LEU A 96 -13.95 -4.17 2.20
N TYR A 97 -13.98 -5.46 2.54
CA TYR A 97 -15.21 -6.21 2.68
C TYR A 97 -15.99 -5.76 3.91
N THR A 98 -17.30 -5.57 3.74
CA THR A 98 -18.21 -5.14 4.81
C THR A 98 -19.40 -6.07 5.00
N GLY A 99 -19.33 -7.30 4.47
CA GLY A 99 -20.31 -8.35 4.76
C GLY A 99 -21.31 -8.67 3.65
N ALA A 100 -21.01 -8.39 2.37
CA ALA A 100 -21.87 -8.77 1.25
C ALA A 100 -22.05 -10.30 1.15
N SER A 101 -23.28 -10.79 0.96
CA SER A 101 -23.59 -12.22 1.07
C SER A 101 -22.90 -13.12 0.03
N ASP A 102 -22.45 -12.55 -1.09
CA ASP A 102 -21.68 -13.23 -2.14
C ASP A 102 -20.15 -13.13 -1.98
N GLY A 103 -19.68 -12.44 -0.93
CA GLY A 103 -18.25 -12.27 -0.65
C GLY A 103 -17.54 -11.24 -1.53
N THR A 104 -18.25 -10.42 -2.30
CA THR A 104 -17.70 -9.35 -3.14
C THR A 104 -17.69 -7.99 -2.39
N PRO A 105 -16.96 -6.95 -2.85
CA PRO A 105 -16.94 -5.66 -2.13
C PRO A 105 -18.24 -4.87 -2.25
N ASP A 106 -19.03 -5.12 -3.29
CA ASP A 106 -20.24 -4.37 -3.70
C ASP A 106 -21.47 -5.25 -3.93
N GLY A 107 -21.41 -6.52 -3.52
CA GLY A 107 -22.48 -7.49 -3.69
C GLY A 107 -23.75 -7.24 -2.85
N PRO A 108 -24.76 -8.11 -2.98
CA PRO A 108 -25.99 -8.03 -2.22
C PRO A 108 -25.72 -7.99 -0.71
N ASP A 109 -26.53 -7.21 0.01
CA ASP A 109 -26.40 -6.97 1.45
C ASP A 109 -25.10 -6.30 1.89
N CYS A 110 -24.29 -5.78 0.95
CA CYS A 110 -23.12 -5.00 1.32
C CYS A 110 -23.55 -3.82 2.20
N LYS A 111 -22.85 -3.65 3.33
CA LYS A 111 -23.10 -2.53 4.25
C LYS A 111 -22.30 -1.32 3.76
N GLY A 112 -22.24 -1.08 2.45
CA GLY A 112 -21.39 -0.07 1.80
C GLY A 112 -19.91 -0.45 1.75
N THR A 113 -19.15 0.14 0.84
CA THR A 113 -17.74 -0.22 0.62
C THR A 113 -16.82 0.84 1.21
N LEU A 114 -16.01 0.48 2.21
CA LEU A 114 -15.01 1.40 2.73
C LEU A 114 -13.78 1.33 1.81
N LEU A 115 -13.40 2.47 1.25
CA LEU A 115 -12.28 2.59 0.35
C LEU A 115 -11.28 3.66 0.81
N TRP A 116 -10.01 3.42 0.49
CA TRP A 116 -8.92 4.39 0.61
C TRP A 116 -8.39 4.73 -0.78
N HIS A 117 -8.27 6.03 -1.08
CA HIS A 117 -7.68 6.51 -2.33
C HIS A 117 -6.19 6.77 -2.16
N CYS A 118 -5.42 6.28 -3.13
CA CYS A 118 -3.99 6.48 -3.19
C CYS A 118 -3.71 7.84 -3.84
N ARG A 119 -3.32 8.81 -3.03
CA ARG A 119 -2.77 10.10 -3.48
C ARG A 119 -1.30 10.15 -3.09
N THR A 120 -0.52 9.24 -3.64
CA THR A 120 0.94 9.33 -3.50
C THR A 120 1.41 10.51 -4.35
N PRO A 121 2.29 11.40 -3.84
CA PRO A 121 3.07 12.23 -4.73
C PRO A 121 3.86 11.25 -5.60
N GLY A 122 3.72 11.36 -6.93
CA GLY A 122 4.28 10.40 -7.87
C GLY A 122 5.69 10.03 -7.46
N ALA A 123 5.96 8.72 -7.31
CA ALA A 123 7.26 8.21 -6.92
C ALA A 123 8.31 8.95 -7.75
N GLN A 124 9.14 9.78 -7.10
CA GLN A 124 10.23 10.39 -7.81
C GLN A 124 11.09 9.23 -8.32
N PRO A 125 11.39 9.17 -9.64
CA PRO A 125 12.23 8.11 -10.16
C PRO A 125 13.52 8.13 -9.33
N ALA A 126 13.84 6.98 -8.74
CA ALA A 126 15.03 6.79 -7.92
C ALA A 126 16.21 7.43 -8.65
N ARG A 127 16.84 8.42 -8.01
CA ARG A 127 18.10 8.96 -8.47
C ARG A 127 19.06 7.77 -8.46
N VAL A 128 19.37 7.25 -9.64
CA VAL A 128 20.43 6.26 -9.81
C VAL A 128 21.71 6.91 -9.29
N GLU A 129 22.09 6.58 -8.06
CA GLU A 129 23.46 6.77 -7.62
C GLU A 129 24.28 5.79 -8.45
N GLU A 130 24.87 6.30 -9.52
CA GLU A 130 25.91 5.59 -10.23
C GLU A 130 27.03 5.32 -9.22
N ALA A 131 27.10 4.07 -8.77
CA ALA A 131 28.26 3.55 -8.08
C ALA A 131 29.41 3.57 -9.09
N ASP A 132 30.20 4.65 -9.01
CA ASP A 132 31.49 4.82 -9.67
C ASP A 132 32.41 3.68 -9.25
N GLY A 133 32.37 2.61 -10.04
CA GLY A 133 33.29 1.50 -9.97
C GLY A 133 34.62 1.92 -10.55
N SER A 134 35.46 2.62 -9.78
CA SER A 134 36.89 2.71 -10.08
C SER A 134 37.63 1.58 -9.37
N GLU A 135 37.59 0.43 -10.03
CA GLU A 135 38.38 -0.76 -9.73
C GLU A 135 39.87 -0.42 -9.88
N ALA A 136 40.61 -0.37 -8.76
CA ALA A 136 42.05 -0.20 -8.76
C ALA A 136 42.73 -1.47 -9.27
N VAL A 137 42.90 -1.59 -10.58
CA VAL A 137 43.73 -2.62 -11.20
C VAL A 137 45.19 -2.25 -11.02
N ALA A 138 45.83 -2.91 -10.08
CA ALA A 138 47.28 -2.99 -9.98
C ALA A 138 47.86 -3.69 -11.21
N SER A 139 48.89 -3.11 -11.82
CA SER A 139 49.86 -3.86 -12.63
C SER A 139 51.22 -3.14 -12.76
N PRO A 140 52.32 -3.88 -13.02
CA PRO A 140 53.64 -3.54 -12.50
C PRO A 140 54.72 -3.19 -13.57
N ARG A 141 55.82 -2.58 -13.09
CA ARG A 141 57.19 -2.45 -13.66
C ARG A 141 57.40 -1.64 -14.95
N ARG A 142 58.31 -0.66 -14.89
CA ARG A 142 59.48 -0.52 -15.78
C ARG A 142 60.51 0.47 -15.20
N SER A 143 61.76 0.02 -15.10
CA SER A 143 62.95 0.83 -14.79
C SER A 143 63.23 1.84 -15.91
N PRO A 144 63.97 2.93 -15.61
CA PRO A 144 64.88 3.50 -16.60
C PRO A 144 66.33 3.41 -16.14
N ALA A 145 67.18 3.08 -17.11
CA ALA A 145 68.62 3.23 -17.07
C ALA A 145 69.00 4.72 -17.00
N SER A 146 70.09 5.03 -16.31
CA SER A 146 70.83 6.29 -16.50
C SER A 146 72.27 5.96 -16.88
N ALA A 147 72.74 6.77 -17.83
CA ALA A 147 74.06 6.77 -18.46
C ALA A 147 75.22 7.09 -17.50
#